data_AF-A0AA45L324-F1
#
_entry.id   AF-A0AA45L324-F1
#
_cell.length_a   1.000
_cell.length_b   1.000
_cell.length_c   1.000
_cell.angle_alpha   90.00
_cell.angle_beta   90.00
_cell.angle_gamma   90.00
#
_symmetry.space_group_name_H-M   'P 1'
#
loop_
_entity.id
_entity.type
_entity.pdbx_description
1 polymer ?
#
loop_
_entity_poly.entity_id
_entity_poly.type
_entity_poly.pdbx_seq_one_letter_code
_entity_poly.pdbx_strand_id
1 'polypeptide(L)'
;MDFVRLLLVFLHLLGMGMLVAMFFIQRRVGANGPLNKGWLHGSGLQLVTGVALIGLAPLTGRDYDVVKMGVKLALLVVLAGLVAVNLSKKQVATWLAPTLGGLVVLETAVAVFWR
;
A
#
# COMPACT_ATOMS: atom_id res chain seq x y z
N MET A 1 16.79 19.15 -1.92
CA MET A 1 16.58 17.68 -1.76
C MET A 1 15.50 17.14 -2.71
N ASP A 2 15.26 17.82 -3.83
CA ASP A 2 14.07 17.56 -4.65
C ASP A 2 14.16 16.27 -5.45
N PHE A 3 15.35 15.92 -5.94
CA PHE A 3 15.55 14.64 -6.62
C PHE A 3 15.19 13.45 -5.72
N VAL A 4 15.65 13.44 -4.47
CA VAL A 4 15.36 12.36 -3.51
C VAL A 4 13.85 12.27 -3.24
N ARG A 5 13.18 13.41 -3.04
CA ARG A 5 11.73 13.44 -2.88
C ARG A 5 11.01 12.88 -4.12
N LEU A 6 11.39 13.29 -5.32
CA LEU A 6 10.79 12.81 -6.56
C LEU A 6 11.02 11.31 -6.76
N LEU A 7 12.23 10.83 -6.45
CA LEU A 7 12.55 9.40 -6.47
C LEU A 7 11.67 8.62 -5.49
N LEU A 8 11.48 9.12 -4.27
CA LEU A 8 10.60 8.49 -3.29
C LEU A 8 9.14 8.49 -3.73
N VAL A 9 8.63 9.59 -4.31
CA VAL A 9 7.28 9.63 -4.89
C VAL A 9 7.14 8.62 -6.02
N PHE A 10 8.14 8.52 -6.91
CA PHE A 10 8.16 7.54 -7.98
C PHE A 10 8.11 6.10 -7.45
N LEU A 11 8.97 5.76 -6.48
CA LEU A 11 8.98 4.45 -5.83
C LEU A 11 7.67 4.16 -5.09
N HIS A 12 7.08 5.18 -4.45
CA HIS A 12 5.77 5.07 -3.81
C HIS A 12 4.71 4.69 -4.86
N LEU A 13 4.64 5.40 -5.98
CA LEU A 13 3.70 5.09 -7.07
C LEU A 13 3.89 3.66 -7.62
N LEU A 14 5.14 3.20 -7.77
CA LEU A 14 5.42 1.81 -8.14
C LEU A 14 4.92 0.80 -7.10
N GLY A 15 5.07 1.11 -5.80
CA GLY A 15 4.53 0.29 -4.71
C GLY A 15 3.01 0.18 -4.75
N MET A 16 2.29 1.28 -5.00
CA MET A 16 0.84 1.25 -5.22
C MET A 16 0.47 0.40 -6.45
N GLY A 17 1.15 0.63 -7.57
CA GLY A 17 0.93 -0.15 -8.80
C GLY A 17 1.15 -1.65 -8.59
N MET A 18 2.14 -2.03 -7.78
CA MET A 18 2.38 -3.41 -7.40
C MET A 18 1.21 -4.00 -6.61
N LEU A 19 0.67 -3.29 -5.62
CA LEU A 19 -0.50 -3.75 -4.85
C LEU A 19 -1.73 -3.95 -5.74
N VAL A 20 -1.98 -3.03 -6.67
CA VAL A 20 -3.04 -3.17 -7.68
C VAL A 20 -2.80 -4.40 -8.55
N ALA A 21 -1.57 -4.60 -9.04
CA ALA A 21 -1.21 -5.78 -9.83
C ALA A 21 -1.42 -7.08 -9.05
N MET A 22 -1.08 -7.11 -7.75
CA MET A 22 -1.27 -8.30 -6.90
C MET A 22 -2.73 -8.69 -6.75
N PHE A 23 -3.65 -7.72 -6.71
CA PHE A 23 -5.09 -8.00 -6.74
C PHE A 23 -5.50 -8.76 -8.00
N PHE A 24 -5.06 -8.30 -9.18
CA PHE A 24 -5.37 -8.99 -10.45
C PHE A 24 -4.71 -10.37 -10.54
N ILE A 25 -3.49 -10.52 -10.04
CA ILE A 25 -2.82 -11.82 -9.95
C ILE A 25 -3.61 -12.76 -9.04
N GLN A 26 -4.07 -12.29 -7.87
CA GLN A 26 -4.87 -13.09 -6.94
C GLN A 26 -6.16 -13.60 -7.61
N ARG A 27 -6.80 -12.79 -8.46
CA ARG A 27 -7.98 -13.21 -9.23
C ARG A 27 -7.71 -14.37 -10.18
N ARG A 28 -6.48 -14.50 -10.71
CA ARG A 28 -6.08 -15.62 -11.57
C ARG A 28 -5.79 -16.90 -10.78
N VAL A 29 -5.31 -16.78 -9.54
CA VAL A 29 -5.07 -17.94 -8.65
C VAL A 29 -6.39 -18.52 -8.14
N GLY A 30 -7.40 -17.67 -7.92
CA GLY A 30 -8.73 -18.05 -7.44
C GLY A 30 -9.05 -17.47 -6.06
N ALA A 31 -10.35 -17.41 -5.72
CA ALA A 31 -10.84 -16.71 -4.54
C ALA A 31 -10.29 -17.26 -3.21
N ASN A 32 -10.00 -18.56 -3.15
CA ASN A 32 -9.40 -19.22 -1.97
C ASN A 32 -7.92 -19.52 -2.14
N GLY A 33 -7.31 -19.07 -3.24
CA GLY A 33 -5.91 -19.34 -3.54
C GLY A 33 -4.95 -18.67 -2.55
N PRO A 34 -3.75 -19.24 -2.32
CA PRO A 34 -2.78 -18.67 -1.41
C PRO A 34 -2.35 -17.26 -1.86
N LEU A 35 -2.05 -16.38 -0.90
CA LEU A 35 -1.45 -15.09 -1.19
C LEU A 35 0.00 -15.27 -1.65
N ASN A 36 0.47 -14.37 -2.52
CA ASN A 36 1.87 -14.30 -2.90
C ASN A 36 2.65 -13.25 -2.09
N LYS A 37 3.98 -13.35 -2.07
CA LYS A 37 4.86 -12.40 -1.36
C LYS A 37 4.86 -10.98 -1.95
N GLY A 38 4.36 -10.81 -3.17
CA GLY A 38 4.29 -9.51 -3.82
C GLY A 38 3.42 -8.51 -3.05
N TRP A 39 2.40 -8.99 -2.31
CA TRP A 39 1.63 -8.15 -1.40
C TRP A 39 2.50 -7.49 -0.31
N LEU A 40 3.41 -8.25 0.30
CA LEU A 40 4.34 -7.74 1.32
C LEU A 40 5.36 -6.77 0.73
N HIS A 41 5.88 -7.06 -0.46
CA HIS A 41 6.82 -6.16 -1.14
C HIS A 41 6.17 -4.83 -1.50
N GLY A 42 4.95 -4.87 -2.04
CA GLY A 42 4.17 -3.67 -2.34
C GLY A 42 3.86 -2.84 -1.10
N SER A 43 3.36 -3.49 -0.03
CA SER A 43 3.03 -2.80 1.22
C SER A 43 4.27 -2.28 1.95
N GLY A 44 5.37 -3.03 1.91
CA GLY A 44 6.66 -2.62 2.50
C GLY A 44 7.26 -1.42 1.79
N LEU A 45 7.27 -1.43 0.44
CA LEU A 45 7.75 -0.30 -0.35
C LEU A 45 6.90 0.95 -0.09
N GLN A 46 5.57 0.79 -0.04
CA GLN A 46 4.62 1.84 0.33
C GLN A 46 4.92 2.45 1.71
N LEU A 47 5.14 1.60 2.72
CA LEU A 47 5.40 2.04 4.08
C LEU A 47 6.70 2.84 4.17
N VAL A 48 7.80 2.27 3.65
CA VAL A 48 9.13 2.87 3.72
C VAL A 48 9.15 4.21 2.99
N THR A 49 8.61 4.26 1.77
CA THR A 49 8.57 5.50 0.98
C THR A 49 7.63 6.54 1.58
N GLY A 50 6.48 6.14 2.12
CA GLY A 50 5.53 7.04 2.78
C GLY A 50 6.13 7.69 4.03
N VAL A 51 6.76 6.91 4.90
CA VAL A 51 7.45 7.42 6.10
C VAL A 51 8.62 8.33 5.70
N ALA A 52 9.41 7.94 4.71
CA ALA A 52 10.52 8.75 4.23
C ALA A 52 10.06 10.11 3.65
N LEU A 53 8.93 10.15 2.94
CA LEU A 53 8.37 11.38 2.40
C LEU A 53 7.93 12.37 3.49
N ILE A 54 7.32 11.86 4.57
CA ILE A 54 6.97 12.69 5.75
C ILE A 54 8.25 13.17 6.44
N GLY A 55 9.23 12.28 6.66
CA GLY A 55 10.49 12.62 7.32
C GLY A 55 11.32 13.67 6.56
N LEU A 56 11.20 13.71 5.23
CA LEU A 56 11.85 14.71 4.38
C LEU A 56 11.06 16.03 4.25
N ALA A 57 9.85 16.13 4.81
CA ALA A 57 9.01 17.32 4.69
C ALA A 57 9.72 18.61 5.16
N PRO A 58 10.42 18.63 6.33
CA PRO A 58 11.13 19.83 6.80
C PRO A 58 12.28 20.25 5.87
N LEU A 59 12.92 19.28 5.21
CA LEU A 59 14.06 19.50 4.31
C LEU A 59 13.65 19.91 2.89
N THR A 60 12.37 19.79 2.56
CA THR A 60 11.82 20.07 1.23
C THR A 60 10.84 21.23 1.24
N GLY A 61 10.62 21.88 2.40
CA GLY A 61 9.66 22.97 2.56
C GLY A 61 8.22 22.56 2.20
N ARG A 62 7.90 21.26 2.31
CA ARG A 62 6.57 20.72 2.01
C ARG A 62 5.77 20.59 3.28
N ASP A 63 4.52 21.00 3.21
CA ASP A 63 3.55 20.75 4.26
C ASP A 63 2.62 19.61 3.81
N TYR A 64 2.44 18.62 4.68
CA TYR A 64 1.58 17.46 4.42
C TYR A 64 0.50 17.40 5.48
N ASP A 65 -0.75 17.15 5.07
CA ASP A 65 -1.84 16.92 6.00
C ASP A 65 -1.56 15.66 6.85
N VAL A 66 -1.24 15.89 8.13
CA VAL A 66 -0.90 14.84 9.09
C VAL A 66 -2.06 13.88 9.31
N VAL A 67 -3.31 14.36 9.25
CA VAL A 67 -4.51 13.52 9.41
C VAL A 67 -4.66 12.60 8.21
N LYS A 68 -4.56 13.15 6.99
CA LYS A 68 -4.56 12.34 5.77
C LYS A 68 -3.46 11.29 5.81
N MET A 69 -2.24 11.65 6.21
CA MET A 69 -1.13 10.70 6.31
C MET A 69 -1.37 9.62 7.36
N GLY A 70 -1.94 9.97 8.52
CA GLY A 70 -2.32 9.01 9.56
C GLY A 70 -3.36 8.00 9.07
N VAL A 71 -4.38 8.46 8.34
CA VAL A 71 -5.40 7.59 7.73
C VAL A 71 -4.77 6.65 6.70
N LYS A 72 -3.93 7.16 5.80
CA LYS A 72 -3.21 6.33 4.82
C LYS A 72 -2.36 5.26 5.49
N LEU A 73 -1.63 5.62 6.55
CA LEU A 73 -0.80 4.69 7.31
C LEU A 73 -1.65 3.61 7.97
N ALA A 74 -2.78 3.98 8.60
CA ALA A 74 -3.68 3.03 9.23
C ALA A 74 -4.24 2.00 8.22
N LEU A 75 -4.69 2.47 7.05
CA LEU A 75 -5.18 1.60 5.97
C LEU A 75 -4.08 0.63 5.49
N LEU A 76 -2.86 1.15 5.30
CA LEU A 76 -1.72 0.33 4.89
C LEU A 76 -1.35 -0.72 5.94
N VAL A 77 -1.37 -0.37 7.22
CA VAL A 77 -1.10 -1.30 8.33
C VAL A 77 -2.16 -2.41 8.39
N VAL A 78 -3.44 -2.07 8.24
CA VAL A 78 -4.51 -3.07 8.17
C VAL A 78 -4.30 -4.02 7.00
N LEU A 79 -4.01 -3.48 5.80
CA LEU A 79 -3.71 -4.29 4.62
C LEU A 79 -2.51 -5.21 4.85
N ALA A 80 -1.39 -4.67 5.33
CA ALA A 80 -0.17 -5.41 5.58
C ALA A 80 -0.36 -6.49 6.67
N GLY A 81 -1.12 -6.20 7.72
CA GLY A 81 -1.47 -7.15 8.77
C GLY A 81 -2.33 -8.31 8.26
N LEU A 82 -3.36 -8.02 7.46
CA LEU A 82 -4.17 -9.05 6.81
C LEU A 82 -3.33 -9.94 5.89
N VAL A 83 -2.42 -9.35 5.12
CA VAL A 83 -1.48 -10.09 4.27
C VAL A 83 -0.57 -10.97 5.13
N ALA A 84 0.11 -10.41 6.13
CA ALA A 84 1.08 -11.11 6.96
C ALA A 84 0.47 -12.33 7.68
N VAL A 85 -0.73 -12.20 8.23
CA VAL A 85 -1.44 -13.29 8.94
C VAL A 85 -1.89 -14.40 7.99
N ASN A 86 -2.13 -14.11 6.72
CA ASN A 86 -2.67 -15.08 5.75
C ASN A 86 -1.64 -15.58 4.73
N LEU A 87 -0.44 -15.00 4.67
CA LEU A 87 0.56 -15.32 3.65
C LEU A 87 1.09 -16.76 3.71
N SER A 88 1.18 -17.34 4.91
CA SER A 88 1.63 -18.71 5.10
C SER A 88 0.53 -19.76 4.84
N LYS A 89 -0.72 -19.33 4.63
CA LYS A 89 -1.86 -20.23 4.46
C LYS A 89 -1.95 -20.73 3.02
N LYS A 90 -2.15 -22.05 2.87
CA LYS A 90 -2.37 -22.68 1.55
C LYS A 90 -3.72 -22.31 0.93
N GLN A 91 -4.70 -22.01 1.78
CA GLN A 91 -6.01 -21.50 1.38
C GLN A 91 -6.37 -20.32 2.25
N VAL A 92 -6.93 -19.28 1.63
CA VAL A 92 -7.44 -18.10 2.33
C VAL A 92 -8.95 -18.04 2.20
N ALA A 93 -9.59 -17.24 3.05
CA ALA A 93 -11.02 -17.04 2.95
C ALA A 93 -11.37 -16.27 1.66
N THR A 94 -12.50 -16.62 1.03
CA THR A 94 -13.01 -15.99 -0.20
C THR A 94 -13.12 -14.47 -0.11
N TRP A 95 -13.39 -13.94 1.08
CA TRP A 95 -13.56 -12.50 1.33
C TRP A 95 -12.23 -11.74 1.39
N LEU A 96 -11.09 -12.43 1.55
CA LEU A 96 -9.80 -11.76 1.77
C LEU A 96 -9.33 -10.98 0.54
N ALA A 97 -9.34 -11.63 -0.63
CA ALA A 97 -8.91 -10.99 -1.88
C ALA A 97 -9.71 -9.72 -2.24
N PRO A 98 -11.06 -9.71 -2.21
CA PRO A 98 -11.83 -8.47 -2.44
C PRO A 98 -11.60 -7.43 -1.34
N THR A 99 -11.40 -7.83 -0.08
CA THR A 99 -11.07 -6.89 1.00
C THR A 99 -9.73 -6.20 0.78
N LEU A 100 -8.68 -6.96 0.43
CA LEU A 100 -7.38 -6.39 0.09
C LEU A 100 -7.47 -5.44 -1.11
N GLY A 101 -8.19 -5.83 -2.17
CA GLY A 101 -8.44 -4.96 -3.32
C GLY A 101 -9.19 -3.68 -2.94
N GLY A 102 -10.21 -3.79 -2.10
CA GLY A 102 -10.96 -2.65 -1.58
C GLY A 102 -10.09 -1.69 -0.75
N LEU A 103 -9.20 -2.23 0.09
CA LEU A 103 -8.24 -1.44 0.86
C LEU A 103 -7.26 -0.68 -0.05
N VAL A 104 -6.77 -1.31 -1.13
CA VAL A 104 -5.90 -0.63 -2.12
C VAL A 104 -6.65 0.51 -2.81
N VAL A 105 -7.88 0.27 -3.25
CA VAL A 105 -8.73 1.31 -3.88
C VAL A 105 -9.01 2.45 -2.90
N LEU A 106 -9.33 2.13 -1.65
CA LEU A 106 -9.59 3.12 -0.62
C LEU A 106 -8.35 3.96 -0.31
N GLU A 107 -7.18 3.35 -0.20
CA GLU A 107 -5.90 4.06 0.00
C GLU A 107 -5.62 5.03 -1.16
N THR A 108 -5.86 4.58 -2.40
CA THR A 108 -5.74 5.42 -3.60
C THR A 108 -6.76 6.56 -3.60
N ALA A 109 -8.01 6.29 -3.19
CA ALA A 109 -9.06 7.29 -3.13
C ALA A 109 -8.75 8.37 -2.09
N VAL A 110 -8.27 7.98 -0.90
CA VAL A 110 -7.78 8.92 0.12
C VAL A 110 -6.62 9.75 -0.44
N ALA A 111 -5.68 9.11 -1.15
CA ALA A 111 -4.55 9.82 -1.73
C ALA A 111 -4.98 10.91 -2.73
N VAL A 112 -5.95 10.61 -3.60
CA VAL A 112 -6.36 11.48 -4.71
C VAL A 112 -7.45 12.49 -4.35
N PHE A 113 -8.48 12.07 -3.61
CA PHE A 113 -9.70 12.87 -3.42
C PHE A 113 -9.71 13.67 -2.12
N TRP A 114 -8.94 13.28 -1.09
CA TRP A 114 -8.81 14.07 0.14
C TRP A 114 -7.94 15.31 -0.11
N ARG A 115 -8.48 16.49 0.16
CA ARG A 115 -7.81 17.79 0.00
C ARG A 115 -7.62 18.49 1.33
#